data_AF-A0A2R7KRV7-F1
#
_entry.id   AF-A0A2R7KRV7-F1
#
_cell.length_a   1.000
_cell.length_b   1.000
_cell.length_c   1.000
_cell.angle_alpha   90.00
_cell.angle_beta   90.00
_cell.angle_gamma   90.00
#
_symmetry.space_group_name_H-M   'P 1'
#
loop_
_entity.id
_entity.type
_entity.pdbx_description
1 polymer ?
#
loop_
_entity_poly.entity_id
_entity_poly.type
_entity_poly.pdbx_seq_one_letter_code
_entity_poly.pdbx_strand_id
1 'polypeptide(L)'
;RRIAEDIDYTAPIIYEYFNGKDALVAELSASGFRKLAAAIGKAKNDHTAPVKQLEAMWLTYWNFAFAEKELYQAMFGVEVSCSAMKEGFAKAEQIPGLFKEVIRELIGDTNATEDIINTKYFTLWSVVHGLISINLINKGKSEEINQMVLHEAINNIIASIIH
;
A
#
# COMPACT_ATOMS: atom_id res chain seq x y z
N ARG A 1 -15.39 -7.49 17.94
CA ARG A 1 -16.85 -7.59 18.17
C ARG A 1 -17.69 -7.03 17.01
N ARG A 2 -17.21 -6.05 16.23
CA ARG A 2 -17.98 -5.37 15.17
C ARG A 2 -18.15 -6.12 13.81
N ILE A 3 -17.65 -7.35 13.67
CA ILE A 3 -17.69 -8.12 12.40
C ILE A 3 -18.90 -9.09 12.37
N ALA A 4 -19.52 -9.35 13.52
CA ALA A 4 -20.52 -10.42 13.69
C ALA A 4 -21.98 -9.99 13.48
N GLU A 5 -22.22 -8.71 13.21
CA GLU A 5 -23.58 -8.16 13.09
C GLU A 5 -24.02 -7.99 11.62
N ASP A 6 -23.09 -8.00 10.66
CA ASP A 6 -23.38 -7.76 9.24
C ASP A 6 -23.40 -9.04 8.36
N ILE A 7 -23.16 -10.19 8.96
CA ILE A 7 -23.19 -11.50 8.32
C ILE A 7 -24.02 -12.42 9.22
N ASP A 8 -24.87 -13.26 8.63
CA ASP A 8 -25.80 -14.20 9.29
C ASP A 8 -25.10 -15.29 10.16
N TYR A 9 -23.86 -15.04 10.59
CA TYR A 9 -22.99 -15.89 11.36
C TYR A 9 -22.45 -15.14 12.58
N THR A 10 -22.59 -15.74 13.76
CA THR A 10 -22.08 -15.17 15.00
C THR A 10 -20.54 -15.11 15.01
N ALA A 11 -19.96 -14.12 15.72
CA ALA A 11 -18.51 -13.91 15.82
C ALA A 11 -17.69 -15.20 16.10
N PRO A 12 -18.13 -16.10 17.01
CA PRO A 12 -17.43 -17.35 17.29
C PRO A 12 -17.30 -18.27 16.07
N ILE A 13 -18.35 -18.36 15.23
CA ILE A 13 -18.37 -19.25 14.06
C ILE A 13 -17.36 -18.78 13.00
N ILE A 14 -17.24 -17.46 12.81
CA ILE A 14 -16.26 -16.88 11.89
C ILE A 14 -14.84 -17.20 12.37
N TYR A 15 -14.57 -17.06 13.67
CA TYR A 15 -13.25 -17.40 14.20
C TYR A 15 -12.95 -18.90 14.09
N GLU A 16 -13.92 -19.79 14.32
CA GLU A 16 -13.72 -21.23 14.12
C GLU A 16 -13.44 -21.58 12.65
N TYR A 17 -14.15 -20.96 11.70
CA TYR A 17 -13.91 -21.17 10.26
C TYR A 17 -12.48 -20.83 9.84
N PHE A 18 -11.92 -19.74 10.38
CA PHE A 18 -10.58 -19.30 10.06
C PHE A 18 -9.50 -19.84 11.02
N ASN A 19 -9.80 -20.76 11.93
CA ASN A 19 -8.86 -21.22 12.98
C ASN A 19 -8.32 -20.10 13.89
N GLY A 20 -9.12 -19.06 14.14
CA GLY A 20 -8.84 -17.98 15.09
C GLY A 20 -8.70 -16.60 14.45
N LYS A 21 -8.55 -15.58 15.30
CA LYS A 21 -8.44 -14.17 14.89
C LYS A 21 -7.25 -13.94 13.94
N ASP A 22 -6.10 -14.54 14.23
CA ASP A 22 -4.86 -14.27 13.48
C ASP A 22 -4.93 -14.78 12.05
N ALA A 23 -5.53 -15.94 11.83
CA ALA A 23 -5.70 -16.51 10.50
C ALA A 23 -6.83 -15.83 9.72
N LEU A 24 -7.88 -15.33 10.39
CA LEU A 24 -8.83 -14.40 9.76
C LEU A 24 -8.13 -13.11 9.30
N VAL A 25 -7.30 -12.50 10.16
CA VAL A 25 -6.55 -11.29 9.82
C VAL A 25 -5.62 -11.57 8.65
N ALA A 26 -4.87 -12.69 8.66
CA ALA A 26 -3.97 -13.05 7.56
C ALA A 26 -4.71 -13.19 6.20
N GLU A 27 -5.91 -13.79 6.18
CA GLU A 27 -6.69 -13.88 4.94
C GLU A 27 -7.23 -12.51 4.49
N LEU A 28 -7.68 -11.67 5.43
CA LEU A 28 -8.06 -10.29 5.12
C LEU A 28 -6.87 -9.48 4.59
N SER A 29 -5.68 -9.62 5.18
CA SER A 29 -4.46 -8.99 4.68
C SER A 29 -4.15 -9.45 3.25
N ALA A 30 -4.19 -10.76 3.00
CA ALA A 30 -3.94 -11.32 1.67
C ALA A 30 -4.97 -10.81 0.64
N SER A 31 -6.24 -10.72 1.02
CA SER A 31 -7.30 -10.13 0.18
C SER A 31 -7.03 -8.65 -0.12
N GLY A 32 -6.65 -7.88 0.90
CA GLY A 32 -6.27 -6.47 0.77
C GLY A 32 -5.09 -6.28 -0.19
N PHE A 33 -4.03 -7.08 -0.05
CA PHE A 33 -2.88 -7.05 -0.96
C PHE A 33 -3.26 -7.38 -2.40
N ARG A 34 -4.10 -8.40 -2.65
CA ARG A 34 -4.59 -8.72 -4.01
C ARG A 34 -5.37 -7.55 -4.62
N LYS A 35 -6.26 -6.94 -3.84
CA LYS A 35 -7.08 -5.79 -4.29
C LYS A 35 -6.21 -4.57 -4.58
N LEU A 36 -5.24 -4.28 -3.71
CA LEU A 36 -4.29 -3.19 -3.90
C LEU A 36 -3.39 -3.42 -5.12
N ALA A 37 -2.87 -4.63 -5.31
CA ALA A 37 -2.05 -4.98 -6.47
C ALA A 37 -2.80 -4.77 -7.79
N ALA A 38 -4.06 -5.21 -7.86
CA ALA A 38 -4.90 -5.01 -9.03
C ALA A 38 -5.15 -3.51 -9.31
N ALA A 39 -5.43 -2.72 -8.27
CA ALA A 39 -5.65 -1.28 -8.41
C ALA A 39 -4.38 -0.54 -8.89
N ILE A 40 -3.23 -0.86 -8.31
CA ILE A 40 -1.92 -0.30 -8.72
C ILE A 40 -1.57 -0.71 -10.14
N GLY A 41 -1.77 -1.98 -10.51
CA GLY A 41 -1.53 -2.47 -11.86
C GLY A 41 -2.39 -1.76 -12.90
N LYS A 42 -3.67 -1.49 -12.58
CA LYS A 42 -4.54 -0.67 -13.42
C LYS A 42 -4.01 0.77 -13.55
N ALA A 43 -3.67 1.42 -12.44
CA ALA A 43 -3.14 2.78 -12.45
C ALA A 43 -1.83 2.91 -13.26
N LYS A 44 -0.94 1.91 -13.18
CA LYS A 44 0.25 1.83 -14.03
C LYS A 44 -0.13 1.78 -15.52
N ASN A 45 -1.10 0.94 -15.89
CA ASN A 45 -1.49 0.73 -17.29
C ASN A 45 -2.31 1.89 -17.89
N ASP A 46 -2.94 2.73 -17.05
CA ASP A 46 -3.70 3.92 -17.50
C ASP A 46 -2.78 5.06 -17.98
N HIS A 47 -1.45 4.93 -17.84
CA HIS A 47 -0.47 5.92 -18.27
C HIS A 47 0.70 5.28 -19.03
N THR A 48 1.30 6.04 -19.96
CA THR A 48 2.49 5.62 -20.72
C THR A 48 3.78 6.25 -20.22
N ALA A 49 3.73 7.47 -19.69
CA ALA A 49 4.91 8.17 -19.18
C ALA A 49 5.29 7.64 -17.78
N PRO A 50 6.52 7.17 -17.53
CA PRO A 50 6.91 6.54 -16.25
C PRO A 50 6.71 7.44 -15.03
N VAL A 51 6.94 8.75 -15.19
CA VAL A 51 6.67 9.75 -14.14
C VAL A 51 5.18 9.74 -13.75
N LYS A 52 4.28 9.69 -14.75
CA LYS A 52 2.83 9.68 -14.53
C LYS A 52 2.33 8.35 -14.02
N GLN A 53 2.92 7.24 -14.46
CA GLN A 53 2.65 5.93 -13.89
C GLN A 53 2.97 5.93 -12.39
N LEU A 54 4.18 6.34 -12.01
CA LEU A 54 4.62 6.29 -10.62
C LEU A 54 3.79 7.22 -9.73
N GLU A 55 3.47 8.42 -10.20
CA GLU A 55 2.55 9.34 -9.52
C GLU A 55 1.17 8.69 -9.29
N ALA A 56 0.54 8.17 -10.33
CA ALA A 56 -0.79 7.56 -10.26
C ALA A 56 -0.83 6.31 -9.37
N MET A 57 0.23 5.50 -9.37
CA MET A 57 0.35 4.32 -8.52
C MET A 57 0.40 4.69 -7.03
N TRP A 58 1.16 5.72 -6.65
CA TRP A 58 1.22 6.18 -5.24
C TRP A 58 -0.07 6.84 -4.79
N LEU A 59 -0.72 7.64 -5.65
CA LEU A 59 -2.05 8.18 -5.36
C LEU A 59 -3.09 7.07 -5.20
N THR A 60 -2.98 6.00 -5.99
CA THR A 60 -3.84 4.81 -5.83
C THR A 60 -3.59 4.11 -4.50
N TYR A 61 -2.33 3.97 -4.08
CA TYR A 61 -1.96 3.42 -2.77
C TYR A 61 -2.57 4.25 -1.63
N TRP A 62 -2.47 5.58 -1.71
CA TRP A 62 -3.12 6.50 -0.77
C TRP A 62 -4.63 6.31 -0.75
N ASN A 63 -5.29 6.40 -1.90
CA ASN A 63 -6.75 6.31 -1.99
C ASN A 63 -7.27 4.97 -1.46
N PHE A 64 -6.57 3.87 -1.72
CA PHE A 64 -6.90 2.57 -1.18
C PHE A 64 -6.92 2.57 0.34
N ALA A 65 -5.95 3.21 1.00
CA ALA A 65 -5.88 3.23 2.46
C ALA A 65 -7.07 3.90 3.14
N PHE A 66 -7.70 4.88 2.48
CA PHE A 66 -8.87 5.58 3.02
C PHE A 66 -10.20 4.99 2.55
N ALA A 67 -10.25 4.45 1.32
CA ALA A 67 -11.43 3.78 0.79
C ALA A 67 -11.64 2.39 1.42
N GLU A 68 -10.56 1.68 1.74
CA GLU A 68 -10.55 0.30 2.24
C GLU A 68 -9.83 0.24 3.59
N LYS A 69 -10.18 1.15 4.51
CA LYS A 69 -9.48 1.38 5.78
C LYS A 69 -9.30 0.11 6.60
N GLU A 70 -10.33 -0.72 6.73
CA GLU A 70 -10.28 -1.97 7.49
C GLU A 70 -9.31 -2.98 6.87
N LEU A 71 -9.25 -3.07 5.54
CA LEU A 71 -8.27 -3.92 4.85
C LEU A 71 -6.86 -3.36 5.02
N TYR A 72 -6.68 -2.05 4.90
CA TYR A 72 -5.37 -1.42 5.12
C TYR A 72 -4.86 -1.64 6.55
N GLN A 73 -5.74 -1.52 7.56
CA GLN A 73 -5.42 -1.82 8.95
C GLN A 73 -5.12 -3.31 9.16
N ALA A 74 -5.81 -4.21 8.47
CA ALA A 74 -5.48 -5.64 8.49
C ALA A 74 -4.13 -5.94 7.82
N MET A 75 -3.70 -5.14 6.84
CA MET A 75 -2.41 -5.33 6.14
C MET A 75 -1.22 -4.76 6.93
N PHE A 76 -1.39 -3.60 7.56
CA PHE A 76 -0.29 -2.80 8.09
C PHE A 76 -0.49 -2.29 9.53
N GLY A 77 -1.59 -2.64 10.20
CA GLY A 77 -1.91 -2.18 11.55
C GLY A 77 -1.03 -2.80 12.64
N VAL A 78 -1.02 -2.14 13.81
CA VAL A 78 -0.23 -2.56 14.99
C VAL A 78 -0.64 -3.93 15.54
N GLU A 79 -1.89 -4.34 15.30
CA GLU A 79 -2.40 -5.65 15.74
C GLU A 79 -2.04 -6.81 14.80
N VAL A 80 -1.37 -6.56 13.67
CA VAL A 80 -0.99 -7.61 12.73
C VAL A 80 0.21 -8.36 13.29
N SER A 81 0.05 -9.67 13.52
CA SER A 81 1.16 -10.51 13.98
C SER A 81 2.28 -10.56 12.94
N CYS A 82 3.53 -10.70 13.39
CA CYS A 82 4.68 -10.75 12.50
C CYS A 82 4.60 -11.92 11.50
N SER A 83 3.95 -13.03 11.86
CA SER A 83 3.70 -14.16 10.96
C SER A 83 2.67 -13.81 9.87
N ALA A 84 1.52 -13.25 10.25
CA ALA A 84 0.49 -12.82 9.30
C ALA A 84 1.01 -11.74 8.34
N MET A 85 1.83 -10.82 8.85
CA MET A 85 2.52 -9.83 8.03
C MET A 85 3.43 -10.50 7.00
N LYS A 86 4.32 -11.42 7.42
CA LYS A 86 5.23 -12.12 6.50
C LYS A 86 4.51 -12.92 5.42
N GLU A 87 3.46 -13.66 5.78
CA GLU A 87 2.66 -14.42 4.80
C GLU A 87 1.91 -13.51 3.84
N GLY A 88 1.34 -12.41 4.34
CA GLY A 88 0.70 -11.38 3.52
C GLY A 88 1.68 -10.75 2.54
N PHE A 89 2.88 -10.37 3.01
CA PHE A 89 3.96 -9.81 2.18
C PHE A 89 4.47 -10.78 1.12
N ALA A 90 4.66 -12.06 1.47
CA ALA A 90 5.05 -13.09 0.50
C ALA A 90 3.99 -13.26 -0.61
N LYS A 91 2.70 -13.15 -0.25
CA LYS A 91 1.60 -13.15 -1.23
C LYS A 91 1.48 -11.82 -1.99
N ALA A 92 2.09 -10.75 -1.48
CA ALA A 92 2.08 -9.40 -2.05
C ALA A 92 3.36 -9.03 -2.81
N GLU A 93 4.26 -9.99 -3.06
CA GLU A 93 5.55 -9.78 -3.74
C GLU A 93 5.43 -9.02 -5.07
N GLN A 94 4.25 -9.07 -5.69
CA GLN A 94 3.94 -8.36 -6.93
C GLN A 94 3.94 -6.82 -6.75
N ILE A 95 3.52 -6.28 -5.61
CA ILE A 95 3.37 -4.82 -5.44
C ILE A 95 4.71 -4.10 -5.49
N PRO A 96 5.75 -4.48 -4.69
CA PRO A 96 7.05 -3.85 -4.82
C PRO A 96 7.62 -3.99 -6.24
N GLY A 97 7.41 -5.14 -6.89
CA GLY A 97 7.83 -5.38 -8.27
C GLY A 97 7.28 -4.35 -9.26
N LEU A 98 5.98 -4.05 -9.19
CA LEU A 98 5.32 -3.06 -10.06
C LEU A 98 5.96 -1.66 -9.92
N PHE A 99 6.21 -1.20 -8.69
CA PHE A 99 6.86 0.10 -8.46
C PHE A 99 8.31 0.10 -8.92
N LYS A 100 9.06 -0.96 -8.59
CA LYS A 100 10.48 -1.07 -8.94
C LYS A 100 10.70 -1.15 -10.45
N GLU A 101 9.77 -1.72 -11.20
CA GLU A 101 9.78 -1.70 -12.67
C GLU A 101 9.79 -0.26 -13.21
N VAL A 102 8.84 0.57 -12.78
CA VAL A 102 8.74 1.97 -13.22
C VAL A 102 9.91 2.82 -12.71
N ILE A 103 10.39 2.57 -11.50
CA ILE A 103 11.57 3.24 -10.95
C ILE A 103 12.83 2.92 -11.78
N ARG A 104 13.00 1.65 -12.19
CA ARG A 104 14.11 1.24 -13.05
C ARG A 104 14.07 1.96 -14.39
N GLU A 105 12.89 2.07 -15.00
CA GLU A 105 12.69 2.80 -16.25
C GLU A 105 13.05 4.29 -16.12
N LEU A 106 12.69 4.93 -14.99
CA LEU A 106 13.02 6.33 -14.73
C LEU A 106 14.52 6.59 -14.54
N ILE A 107 15.25 5.66 -13.92
CA ILE A 107 16.71 5.77 -13.71
C ILE A 107 17.47 5.49 -15.02
N GLY A 108 16.91 4.60 -15.85
CA GLY A 108 17.57 4.04 -17.03
C GLY A 108 18.40 2.81 -16.70
N ASP A 109 18.28 1.77 -17.53
CA ASP A 109 18.82 0.42 -17.27
C ASP A 109 20.33 0.39 -16.95
N THR A 110 21.12 1.28 -17.53
CA THR A 110 22.58 1.30 -17.34
C THR A 110 23.01 1.80 -15.95
N ASN A 111 22.15 2.53 -15.24
CA ASN A 111 22.46 3.15 -13.94
C ASN A 111 21.64 2.53 -12.78
N ALA A 112 20.67 1.68 -13.10
CA ALA A 112 19.69 1.20 -12.14
C ALA A 112 20.16 -0.07 -11.39
N THR A 113 21.05 0.09 -10.41
CA THR A 113 21.38 -1.02 -9.50
C THR A 113 20.21 -1.34 -8.58
N GLU A 114 20.10 -2.59 -8.12
CA GLU A 114 19.04 -2.99 -7.18
C GLU A 114 19.06 -2.17 -5.88
N ASP A 115 20.23 -1.77 -5.39
CA ASP A 115 20.34 -0.93 -4.19
C ASP A 115 19.76 0.47 -4.41
N ILE A 116 20.00 1.08 -5.59
CA ILE A 116 19.41 2.38 -5.93
C ILE A 116 17.89 2.24 -6.05
N ILE A 117 17.42 1.24 -6.79
CA ILE A 117 15.99 0.96 -6.98
C ILE A 117 15.30 0.74 -5.62
N ASN A 118 15.88 -0.10 -4.76
CA ASN A 118 15.38 -0.36 -3.42
C ASN A 118 15.34 0.91 -2.58
N THR A 119 16.41 1.72 -2.61
CA THR A 119 16.47 2.98 -1.88
C THR A 119 15.34 3.92 -2.30
N LYS A 120 15.10 4.09 -3.61
CA LYS A 120 14.02 4.96 -4.10
C LYS A 120 12.63 4.39 -3.76
N TYR A 121 12.43 3.09 -3.92
CA TYR A 121 11.17 2.42 -3.56
C TYR A 121 10.86 2.58 -2.06
N PHE A 122 11.79 2.23 -1.18
CA PHE A 122 11.56 2.30 0.26
C PHE A 122 11.47 3.73 0.77
N THR A 123 12.12 4.70 0.12
CA THR A 123 11.92 6.13 0.43
C THR A 123 10.49 6.56 0.14
N LEU A 124 9.98 6.32 -1.08
CA LEU A 124 8.60 6.63 -1.45
C LEU A 124 7.62 5.89 -0.54
N TRP A 125 7.82 4.59 -0.33
CA TRP A 125 6.95 3.78 0.50
C TRP A 125 6.90 4.32 1.93
N SER A 126 8.05 4.59 2.55
CA SER A 126 8.11 5.13 3.92
C SER A 126 7.38 6.45 4.05
N VAL A 127 7.54 7.36 3.07
CA VAL A 127 6.88 8.67 3.09
C VAL A 127 5.37 8.54 2.92
N VAL A 128 4.90 7.84 1.87
CA VAL A 128 3.45 7.70 1.63
C VAL A 128 2.79 6.91 2.75
N HIS A 129 3.40 5.81 3.20
CA HIS A 129 2.89 4.99 4.29
C HIS A 129 2.86 5.75 5.63
N GLY A 130 3.87 6.57 5.90
CA GLY A 130 3.93 7.45 7.05
C GLY A 130 2.83 8.51 7.03
N LEU A 131 2.64 9.18 5.88
CA LEU A 131 1.57 10.16 5.71
C LEU A 131 0.18 9.53 5.93
N ILE A 132 -0.06 8.33 5.39
CA ILE A 132 -1.30 7.59 5.63
C ILE A 132 -1.47 7.31 7.12
N SER A 133 -0.44 6.77 7.77
CA SER A 133 -0.50 6.41 9.19
C SER A 133 -0.81 7.61 10.08
N ILE A 134 -0.19 8.78 9.81
CA ILE A 134 -0.50 10.04 10.49
C ILE A 134 -1.97 10.40 10.29
N ASN A 135 -2.45 10.37 9.04
CA ASN A 135 -3.81 10.76 8.69
C ASN A 135 -4.89 9.80 9.20
N LEU A 136 -4.57 8.53 9.43
CA LEU A 136 -5.47 7.55 10.03
C LEU A 136 -5.62 7.74 11.54
N ILE A 137 -4.58 8.23 12.22
CA ILE A 137 -4.58 8.48 13.67
C ILE A 137 -5.13 9.87 13.99
N ASN A 138 -4.64 10.90 13.28
CA ASN A 138 -5.04 12.28 13.45
C ASN A 138 -4.83 13.03 12.13
N LYS A 139 -5.93 13.39 11.47
CA LYS A 139 -5.91 14.15 10.21
C LYS A 139 -5.09 15.44 10.31
N GLY A 140 -4.94 16.00 11.52
CA GLY A 140 -4.08 17.15 11.83
C GLY A 140 -4.55 18.45 11.18
N LYS A 141 -4.43 18.54 9.85
CA LYS A 141 -4.82 19.64 8.98
C LYS A 141 -6.08 19.27 8.15
N SER A 142 -6.51 20.20 7.29
CA SER A 142 -7.61 19.95 6.37
C SER A 142 -7.21 18.92 5.31
N GLU A 143 -8.20 18.26 4.71
CA GLU A 143 -7.97 17.26 3.66
C GLU A 143 -7.17 17.86 2.49
N GLU A 144 -7.44 19.12 2.13
CA GLU A 144 -6.74 19.82 1.06
C GLU A 144 -5.23 19.93 1.34
N ILE A 145 -4.85 20.27 2.58
CA ILE A 145 -3.44 20.37 2.96
C ILE A 145 -2.78 18.98 2.92
N ASN A 146 -3.46 17.93 3.37
CA ASN A 146 -2.90 16.58 3.35
C ASN A 146 -2.67 16.08 1.92
N GLN A 147 -3.59 16.40 1.00
CA GLN A 147 -3.42 16.12 -0.43
C GLN A 147 -2.25 16.91 -1.02
N MET A 148 -2.12 18.21 -0.71
CA MET A 148 -0.98 19.02 -1.16
C MET A 148 0.36 18.43 -0.70
N VAL A 149 0.47 18.05 0.58
CA VAL A 149 1.68 17.44 1.14
C VAL A 149 2.00 16.11 0.44
N LEU A 150 0.99 15.28 0.19
CA LEU A 150 1.16 14.02 -0.54
C LEU A 150 1.69 14.25 -1.95
N HIS A 151 1.05 15.12 -2.72
CA HIS A 151 1.45 15.44 -4.09
C HIS A 151 2.85 16.04 -4.15
N GLU A 152 3.17 16.97 -3.27
CA GLU A 152 4.49 17.59 -3.19
C GLU A 152 5.58 16.54 -2.84
N ALA A 153 5.32 15.68 -1.86
CA ALA A 153 6.25 14.63 -1.48
C ALA A 153 6.50 13.63 -2.62
N ILE A 154 5.44 13.13 -3.27
CA ILE A 154 5.56 12.21 -4.41
C ILE A 154 6.36 12.88 -5.53
N ASN A 155 5.98 14.09 -5.95
CA ASN A 155 6.60 14.76 -7.08
C ASN A 155 8.07 15.10 -6.83
N ASN A 156 8.42 15.58 -5.63
CA ASN A 156 9.81 15.88 -5.27
C ASN A 156 10.69 14.63 -5.25
N ILE A 157 10.17 13.51 -4.72
CA ILE A 157 10.94 12.26 -4.69
C ILE A 157 11.08 11.70 -6.11
N ILE A 158 10.03 11.72 -6.95
CA ILE A 158 10.12 11.29 -8.35
C ILE A 158 11.13 12.15 -9.12
N ALA A 159 11.12 13.47 -8.94
CA ALA A 159 12.10 14.36 -9.55
C ALA A 159 13.54 13.98 -9.14
N SER A 160 13.76 13.56 -7.89
CA SER A 160 15.06 13.07 -7.40
C SER A 160 15.52 11.72 -7.99
N ILE A 161 14.64 11.02 -8.74
CA ILE A 161 14.99 9.75 -9.42
C ILE A 161 15.59 10.04 -10.80
N ILE A 162 15.17 11.13 -11.43
CA ILE A 162 15.54 11.51 -12.80
C ILE A 162 16.90 12.23 -12.84
N HIS A 163 17.34 12.78 -11.69
CA HIS A 163 18.58 13.54 -11.51
C HIS A 163 19.55 12.81 -10.58
#